data_AF-A0A930RUI2-F1
#
_entry.id   AF-A0A930RUI2-F1
#
_cell.length_a   1.000
_cell.length_b   1.000
_cell.length_c   1.000
_cell.angle_alpha   90.00
_cell.angle_beta   90.00
_cell.angle_gamma   90.00
#
_symmetry.space_group_name_H-M   'P 1'
#
loop_
_entity.id
_entity.type
_entity.pdbx_description
1 polymer ?
#
loop_
_entity_poly.entity_id
_entity_poly.type
_entity_poly.pdbx_seq_one_letter_code
_entity_poly.pdbx_strand_id
1 'polypeptide(L)'
;QSPVPIQESFRRSIIGDQEVISDRPANHLPPEFETLKAELGDLARSDEDVLTYALFPKVGKEFLLKKNGQWQKPSEIVKIFATVK
;
A
#
# COMPACT_ATOMS: atom_id res chain seq x y z
N GLN A 1 -19.37 -3.53 9.78
CA GLN A 1 -20.05 -3.60 11.08
C GLN A 1 -19.57 -4.83 11.84
N SER A 2 -19.19 -4.68 13.12
CA SER A 2 -18.78 -5.81 13.95
C SER A 2 -20.00 -6.68 14.31
N PRO A 3 -19.83 -8.01 14.47
CA PRO A 3 -20.94 -8.88 14.87
C PRO A 3 -21.54 -8.52 16.25
N VAL A 4 -20.72 -7.94 17.13
CA VAL A 4 -21.11 -7.46 18.46
C VAL A 4 -20.75 -5.98 18.58
N PRO A 5 -21.58 -5.13 19.20
CA PRO A 5 -21.26 -3.73 19.44
C PRO A 5 -19.98 -3.57 20.28
N ILE A 6 -19.10 -2.66 19.87
CA ILE A 6 -17.90 -2.30 20.62
C ILE A 6 -18.30 -1.31 21.72
N GLN A 7 -17.71 -1.45 22.92
CA GLN A 7 -17.96 -0.51 24.02
C GLN A 7 -17.47 0.89 23.68
N GLU A 8 -18.30 1.90 23.98
CA GLU A 8 -18.04 3.30 23.62
C GLU A 8 -16.79 3.87 24.32
N SER A 9 -16.60 3.56 25.60
CA SER A 9 -15.44 3.99 26.38
C SER A 9 -14.12 3.49 25.78
N PHE A 10 -14.10 2.23 25.35
CA PHE A 10 -12.95 1.62 24.70
C PHE A 10 -12.70 2.24 23.32
N ARG A 11 -13.75 2.40 22.51
CA ARG A 11 -13.66 3.06 21.20
C ARG A 11 -13.08 4.47 21.31
N ARG A 12 -13.62 5.29 22.23
CA ARG A 12 -13.17 6.67 22.48
C ARG A 12 -11.72 6.74 22.96
N SER A 13 -11.23 5.73 23.69
CA SER A 13 -9.81 5.67 24.07
C SER A 13 -8.84 5.45 22.89
N ILE A 14 -9.32 4.92 21.76
CA ILE A 14 -8.50 4.65 20.56
C ILE A 14 -8.62 5.78 19.54
N ILE A 15 -9.84 6.18 19.19
CA ILE A 15 -10.11 7.15 18.11
C ILE A 15 -10.54 8.53 18.61
N GLY A 16 -10.72 8.73 19.92
CA GLY A 16 -11.22 9.98 20.49
C GLY A 16 -12.65 10.26 20.03
N ASP A 17 -12.88 11.51 19.58
CA ASP A 17 -14.17 12.01 19.11
C ASP A 17 -14.34 11.92 17.58
N GLN A 18 -13.51 11.11 16.90
CA GLN A 18 -13.63 10.91 15.45
C GLN A 18 -14.93 10.19 15.08
N GLU A 19 -15.48 10.56 13.92
CA GLU A 19 -16.69 9.96 13.40
C GLU A 19 -16.47 8.48 13.05
N VAL A 20 -17.47 7.65 13.36
CA VAL A 20 -17.41 6.22 13.08
C VAL A 20 -18.21 5.89 11.85
N ILE A 21 -17.50 5.41 10.84
CA ILE A 21 -18.05 4.96 9.57
C ILE A 21 -18.95 3.73 9.82
N SER A 22 -20.24 3.85 9.53
CA SER A 22 -21.23 2.79 9.72
C SER A 22 -21.64 2.08 8.43
N ASP A 23 -21.28 2.62 7.27
CA ASP A 23 -21.61 2.08 5.96
C ASP A 23 -20.46 1.23 5.38
N ARG A 24 -20.52 0.89 4.08
CA ARG A 24 -19.49 0.12 3.41
C ARG A 24 -18.26 1.03 3.22
N PRO A 25 -17.08 0.71 3.79
CA PRO A 25 -15.92 1.60 3.72
C PRO A 25 -15.48 1.96 2.30
N ALA A 26 -15.70 1.05 1.33
CA ALA A 26 -15.40 1.29 -0.09
C ALA A 26 -16.23 2.41 -0.74
N ASN A 27 -17.33 2.86 -0.11
CA ASN A 27 -18.12 3.99 -0.60
C ASN A 27 -17.34 5.31 -0.55
N HIS A 28 -16.33 5.41 0.31
CA HIS A 28 -15.50 6.60 0.50
C HIS A 28 -14.21 6.57 -0.33
N LEU A 29 -14.03 5.54 -1.16
CA LEU A 29 -12.85 5.39 -2.02
C LEU A 29 -13.20 5.72 -3.48
N PRO A 30 -12.41 6.56 -4.16
CA PRO A 30 -12.57 6.77 -5.59
C PRO A 30 -12.08 5.54 -6.38
N PRO A 31 -12.50 5.38 -7.64
CA PRO A 31 -11.92 4.37 -8.53
C PRO A 31 -10.46 4.71 -8.86
N GLU A 32 -9.54 3.76 -8.63
CA GLU A 32 -8.09 3.99 -8.78
C GLU A 32 -7.45 3.23 -9.95
N PHE A 33 -8.17 2.32 -10.61
CA PHE A 33 -7.59 1.41 -11.60
C PHE A 33 -6.89 2.13 -12.76
N GLU A 34 -7.57 3.10 -13.38
CA GLU A 34 -6.99 3.86 -14.50
C GLU A 34 -5.79 4.72 -14.06
N THR A 35 -5.84 5.27 -12.85
CA THR A 35 -4.73 6.03 -12.27
C THR A 35 -3.50 5.14 -12.08
N LEU A 36 -3.67 3.93 -11.54
CA LEU A 36 -2.59 2.97 -11.31
C LEU A 36 -2.03 2.43 -12.63
N LYS A 37 -2.88 2.22 -13.63
CA LYS A 37 -2.46 1.83 -14.99
C LYS A 37 -1.59 2.91 -15.63
N ALA A 38 -1.98 4.18 -15.49
CA ALA A 38 -1.19 5.31 -15.97
C ALA A 38 0.14 5.46 -15.22
N GLU A 39 0.16 5.22 -13.90
CA GLU A 39 1.39 5.29 -13.10
C GLU A 39 2.42 4.22 -13.49
N LEU A 40 1.95 3.01 -13.79
CA LEU A 40 2.81 1.91 -14.22
C LEU A 40 3.29 2.06 -15.67
N GLY A 41 2.47 2.66 -16.54
CA GLY A 41 2.79 2.82 -17.96
C GLY A 41 3.25 1.50 -18.58
N ASP A 42 4.40 1.52 -19.25
CA ASP A 42 4.98 0.36 -19.94
C ASP A 42 5.48 -0.76 -19.00
N LEU A 43 5.51 -0.53 -17.69
CA LEU A 43 5.92 -1.55 -16.71
C LEU A 43 4.85 -2.64 -16.59
N ALA A 44 3.57 -2.27 -16.67
CA ALA A 44 2.45 -3.19 -16.66
C ALA A 44 2.16 -3.68 -18.09
N ARG A 45 2.33 -4.99 -18.33
CA ARG A 45 2.07 -5.60 -19.65
C ARG A 45 0.67 -6.20 -19.77
N SER A 46 0.00 -6.37 -18.64
CA SER A 46 -1.37 -6.89 -18.55
C SER A 46 -2.11 -6.26 -17.36
N ASP A 47 -3.43 -6.39 -17.34
CA ASP A 47 -4.24 -5.86 -16.25
C ASP A 47 -3.93 -6.56 -14.91
N GLU A 48 -3.46 -7.82 -14.93
CA GLU A 48 -2.99 -8.53 -13.73
C GLU A 48 -1.72 -7.91 -13.13
N ASP A 49 -0.85 -7.31 -13.95
CA ASP A 49 0.32 -6.57 -13.45
C ASP A 49 -0.13 -5.28 -12.73
N VAL A 50 -1.17 -4.61 -13.24
CA VAL A 50 -1.81 -3.46 -12.57
C VAL A 50 -2.43 -3.88 -11.24
N LEU A 51 -3.14 -5.02 -11.21
CA LEU A 51 -3.73 -5.55 -9.97
C LEU A 51 -2.66 -5.95 -8.94
N THR A 52 -1.54 -6.52 -9.40
CA THR A 52 -0.41 -6.89 -8.52
C THR A 52 0.17 -5.64 -7.85
N TYR A 53 0.33 -4.57 -8.60
CA TYR A 53 0.76 -3.28 -8.06
C TYR A 53 -0.29 -2.66 -7.13
N ALA A 54 -1.58 -2.72 -7.49
CA ALA A 54 -2.66 -2.20 -6.66
C ALA A 54 -2.72 -2.86 -5.28
N LEU A 55 -2.52 -4.18 -5.22
CA LEU A 55 -2.54 -4.95 -3.97
C LEU A 55 -1.27 -4.73 -3.14
N PHE A 56 -0.10 -4.62 -3.79
CA PHE A 56 1.19 -4.51 -3.12
C PHE A 56 2.10 -3.49 -3.84
N PRO A 57 1.92 -2.17 -3.68
CA PRO A 57 2.62 -1.19 -4.51
C PRO A 57 4.15 -1.33 -4.47
N LYS A 58 4.73 -1.44 -3.26
CA LYS A 58 6.18 -1.58 -3.10
C LYS A 58 6.70 -2.91 -3.68
N VAL A 59 6.16 -4.04 -3.21
CA VAL A 59 6.64 -5.37 -3.60
C VAL A 59 6.31 -5.69 -5.06
N GLY A 60 5.13 -5.29 -5.52
CA GLY A 60 4.65 -5.46 -6.89
C GLY A 60 5.51 -4.72 -7.90
N LYS A 61 5.88 -3.46 -7.64
CA LYS A 61 6.80 -2.72 -8.53
C LYS A 61 8.15 -3.40 -8.63
N GLU A 62 8.74 -3.81 -7.50
CA GLU A 62 10.01 -4.55 -7.50
C GLU A 62 9.90 -5.87 -8.27
N PHE A 63 8.80 -6.60 -8.09
CA PHE A 63 8.53 -7.85 -8.80
C PHE A 63 8.41 -7.62 -10.32
N LEU A 64 7.65 -6.62 -10.77
CA LEU A 64 7.49 -6.31 -12.19
C LEU A 64 8.81 -5.88 -12.84
N LEU A 65 9.63 -5.09 -12.13
CA LEU A 65 10.98 -4.75 -12.59
C LEU A 65 11.86 -5.99 -12.76
N LYS A 66 11.80 -6.95 -11.81
CA LYS A 66 12.53 -8.23 -11.91
C LYS A 66 12.01 -9.09 -13.06
N LYS A 67 10.69 -9.24 -13.18
CA LYS A 67 10.00 -9.96 -14.26
C LYS A 67 10.39 -9.43 -15.64
N ASN A 68 10.52 -8.11 -15.77
CA ASN A 68 10.86 -7.44 -17.03
C ASN A 68 12.39 -7.28 -17.26
N GLY A 69 13.24 -7.78 -16.35
CA GLY A 69 14.71 -7.67 -16.46
C GLY A 69 15.26 -6.26 -16.22
N GLN A 70 14.45 -5.35 -15.67
CA GLN A 70 14.79 -3.95 -15.38
C GLN A 70 15.22 -3.73 -13.92
N TRP A 71 15.34 -4.81 -13.14
CA TRP A 71 15.73 -4.74 -11.74
C TRP A 71 17.19 -4.32 -11.56
N GLN A 72 17.40 -3.19 -10.90
CA GLN A 72 18.71 -2.75 -10.47
C GLN A 72 18.85 -3.02 -8.96
N LYS A 73 19.98 -3.60 -8.55
CA LYS A 73 20.27 -3.74 -7.12
C LYS A 73 20.38 -2.34 -6.52
N PRO A 74 19.69 -2.03 -5.42
CA PRO A 74 19.91 -0.77 -4.73
C PRO A 74 21.39 -0.71 -4.32
N SER A 75 22.10 0.27 -4.86
CA SER A 75 23.50 0.50 -4.58
C SER A 75 23.63 1.25 -3.26
N GLU A 76 23.77 0.54 -2.14
CA GLU A 76 24.19 1.16 -0.88
C GLU A 76 25.35 0.41 -0.24
N ILE A 77 26.50 1.09 -0.19
CA ILE A 77 27.51 0.86 0.84
C ILE A 77 26.88 1.37 2.14
N VAL A 78 26.47 0.45 3.03
CA VAL A 78 26.06 0.79 4.39
C VAL A 78 27.27 1.37 5.11
N LYS A 79 27.37 2.70 5.19
CA LYS A 79 28.41 3.37 5.99
C LYS A 79 28.11 3.15 7.47
N ILE A 80 28.65 2.06 8.01
CA ILE A 80 28.67 1.83 9.44
C ILE A 80 29.62 2.86 10.04
N PHE A 81 29.08 3.90 10.69
CA PHE A 81 29.86 4.77 11.55
C PHE A 81 30.17 4.00 12.83
N ALA A 82 31.24 3.19 12.80
CA ALA A 82 31.79 2.60 14.00
C ALA A 82 32.44 3.72 14.83
N THR A 83 31.70 4.30 15.77
CA THR A 83 32.28 5.13 16.82
C THR A 83 33.11 4.23 17.73
N VAL A 84 34.42 4.19 17.50
CA VAL A 84 35.38 3.63 18.46
C VAL A 84 35.41 4.60 19.65
N LYS A 85 35.05 4.07 20.82
CA LYS A 85 35.13 4.77 22.12
C LYS A 85 36.55 5.18 22.47
#